data_AF-A0A261GCN8-F1
#
_entry.id   AF-A0A261GCN8-F1
#
_cell.length_a   1.000
_cell.length_b   1.000
_cell.length_c   1.000
_cell.angle_alpha   90.00
_cell.angle_beta   90.00
_cell.angle_gamma   90.00
#
_symmetry.space_group_name_H-M   'P 1'
#
loop_
_entity.id
_entity.type
_entity.pdbx_description
1 polymer ?
#
loop_
_entity_poly.entity_id
_entity_poly.type
_entity_poly.pdbx_seq_one_letter_code
_entity_poly.pdbx_strand_id
1 'polypeptide(L)'
;MNQEKKLPSSGGITAKLNHHANKTGIPFARLQKMIAVIIVSQLVPEGTVIKGGNALGLRFPLEDSRMSKDLDLVFGDSYLEWETEFRARLAKGTNGFDGSLEDRGKGETQKNERDPGRPNVIYKNIKLRYLGKSFSTLPLDITPAQGYERSSSSYRISDDSVALMKYLGFEEPAGARLLDVEAQLAQKTAALYSSKDPRPSDLTDMVRLFPVLDGEGNLELYRSLLAFEMEIREIKQPYDIPNKSTLQQLFRNQEGGDDETFTHITERAEKEICEASRRTPWKPEVSQKKTILAQIKSRAQNRIDEQSHTSDQVRKNRNRGI
;
A
#
# COMPACT_ATOMS: atom_id res chain seq x y z
N MET A 1 -31.87 29.69 -0.05
CA MET A 1 -30.77 30.35 -0.78
C MET A 1 -29.48 29.85 -0.14
N ASN A 2 -28.91 28.75 -0.64
CA ASN A 2 -27.64 28.24 -0.12
C ASN A 2 -26.54 29.20 -0.59
N GLN A 3 -25.92 29.93 0.34
CA GLN A 3 -24.68 30.62 0.03
C GLN A 3 -23.65 29.55 -0.36
N GLU A 4 -23.20 29.56 -1.61
CA GLU A 4 -22.07 28.73 -2.03
C GLU A 4 -20.90 29.04 -1.10
N LYS A 5 -20.49 28.05 -0.32
CA LYS A 5 -19.39 28.19 0.64
C LYS A 5 -18.13 28.49 -0.15
N LYS A 6 -17.65 29.74 -0.05
CA LYS A 6 -16.48 30.20 -0.81
C LYS A 6 -15.25 29.36 -0.44
N LEU A 7 -14.68 28.68 -1.44
CA LEU A 7 -13.46 27.89 -1.25
C LEU A 7 -12.29 28.76 -0.78
N PRO A 8 -11.40 28.24 0.09
CA PRO A 8 -10.23 28.98 0.56
C PRO A 8 -9.27 29.28 -0.60
N SER A 9 -8.57 30.42 -0.58
CA SER A 9 -7.56 30.70 -1.62
C SER A 9 -6.34 29.78 -1.46
N SER A 10 -5.58 29.55 -2.54
CA SER A 10 -4.36 28.74 -2.46
C SER A 10 -3.36 29.29 -1.43
N GLY A 11 -3.22 30.62 -1.36
CA GLY A 11 -2.39 31.28 -0.34
C GLY A 11 -2.93 31.09 1.08
N GLY A 12 -4.25 31.09 1.25
CA GLY A 12 -4.90 30.82 2.53
C GLY A 12 -4.66 29.40 3.04
N ILE A 13 -4.72 28.39 2.16
CA ILE A 13 -4.38 27.00 2.52
C ILE A 13 -2.92 26.89 2.94
N THR A 14 -1.99 27.44 2.16
CA THR A 14 -0.56 27.40 2.48
C THR A 14 -0.27 28.07 3.82
N ALA A 15 -0.87 29.24 4.09
CA ALA A 15 -0.70 29.93 5.37
C ALA A 15 -1.24 29.09 6.55
N LYS A 16 -2.45 28.52 6.41
CA LYS A 16 -3.04 27.67 7.46
C LYS A 16 -2.22 26.40 7.71
N LEU A 17 -1.70 25.77 6.65
CA LEU A 17 -0.84 24.60 6.75
C LEU A 17 0.48 24.92 7.46
N ASN A 18 1.13 26.04 7.12
CA ASN A 18 2.34 26.50 7.81
C ASN A 18 2.08 26.77 9.30
N HIS A 19 0.96 27.42 9.60
CA HIS A 19 0.56 27.65 10.99
C HIS A 19 0.34 26.32 11.74
N HIS A 20 -0.35 25.35 11.12
CA HIS A 20 -0.58 24.04 11.74
C HIS A 20 0.73 23.26 11.92
N ALA A 21 1.64 23.32 10.93
CA ALA A 21 2.96 22.70 11.02
C ALA A 21 3.76 23.27 12.21
N ASN A 22 3.80 24.59 12.35
CA ASN A 22 4.51 25.25 13.46
C ASN A 22 3.89 24.92 14.82
N LYS A 23 2.56 24.80 14.90
CA LYS A 23 1.86 24.51 16.15
C LYS A 23 2.04 23.06 16.61
N THR A 24 2.08 22.11 15.68
CA THR A 24 2.08 20.66 15.97
C THR A 24 3.47 20.04 15.88
N GLY A 25 4.45 20.72 15.28
CA GLY A 25 5.75 20.14 14.94
C GLY A 25 5.71 19.19 13.73
N ILE A 26 4.54 18.94 13.14
CA ILE A 26 4.41 18.10 11.94
C ILE A 26 4.92 18.89 10.72
N PRO A 27 5.86 18.34 9.93
CA PRO A 27 6.39 19.05 8.76
C PRO A 27 5.31 19.44 7.75
N PHE A 28 5.40 20.66 7.19
CA PHE A 28 4.49 21.15 6.15
C PHE A 28 4.31 20.14 5.00
N ALA A 29 5.40 19.55 4.51
CA ALA A 29 5.36 18.58 3.41
C ALA A 29 4.54 17.33 3.76
N ARG A 30 4.54 16.89 5.03
CA ARG A 30 3.72 15.77 5.51
C ARG A 30 2.24 16.15 5.54
N LEU A 31 1.90 17.33 6.04
CA LEU A 31 0.51 17.83 6.02
C LEU A 31 -0.02 18.02 4.59
N GLN A 32 0.79 18.61 3.71
CA GLN A 32 0.46 18.78 2.29
C GLN A 32 0.22 17.43 1.61
N LYS A 33 1.08 16.43 1.91
CA LYS A 33 0.90 15.08 1.41
C LYS A 33 -0.37 14.43 1.96
N MET A 34 -0.68 14.62 3.25
CA MET A 34 -1.88 14.07 3.85
C MET A 34 -3.14 14.59 3.15
N ILE A 35 -3.20 15.90 2.90
CA ILE A 35 -4.31 16.48 2.11
C ILE A 35 -4.38 15.85 0.73
N ALA A 36 -3.24 15.69 0.05
CA ALA A 36 -3.21 15.05 -1.26
C ALA A 36 -3.76 13.61 -1.22
N VAL A 37 -3.39 12.83 -0.19
CA VAL A 37 -3.89 11.45 0.01
C VAL A 37 -5.38 11.44 0.34
N ILE A 38 -5.85 12.33 1.22
CA ILE A 38 -7.28 12.50 1.53
C ILE A 38 -8.04 12.82 0.25
N ILE A 39 -7.64 13.84 -0.51
CA ILE A 39 -8.32 14.23 -1.76
C ILE A 39 -8.34 13.09 -2.77
N VAL A 40 -7.21 12.41 -3.00
CA VAL A 40 -7.17 11.26 -3.91
C VAL A 40 -8.10 10.14 -3.43
N SER A 41 -8.18 9.88 -2.13
CA SER A 41 -9.09 8.86 -1.59
C SER A 41 -10.58 9.13 -1.86
N GLN A 42 -10.96 10.40 -2.10
CA GLN A 42 -12.32 10.78 -2.50
C GLN A 42 -12.55 10.69 -4.02
N LEU A 43 -11.46 10.58 -4.79
CA LEU A 43 -11.48 10.60 -6.26
C LEU A 43 -11.19 9.24 -6.88
N VAL A 44 -10.73 8.24 -6.12
CA VAL A 44 -10.54 6.89 -6.64
C VAL A 44 -11.89 6.29 -7.09
N PRO A 45 -11.90 5.42 -8.13
CA PRO A 45 -13.08 4.67 -8.52
C PRO A 45 -13.65 3.81 -7.39
N GLU A 46 -14.95 3.57 -7.43
CA GLU A 46 -15.62 2.68 -6.49
C GLU A 46 -15.00 1.27 -6.54
N GLY A 47 -14.91 0.60 -5.40
CA GLY A 47 -14.23 -0.70 -5.31
C GLY A 47 -12.70 -0.65 -5.21
N THR A 48 -12.07 0.52 -5.35
CA THR A 48 -10.62 0.70 -5.11
C THR A 48 -10.31 0.57 -3.62
N VAL A 49 -9.27 -0.20 -3.28
CA VAL A 49 -8.81 -0.35 -1.88
C VAL A 49 -7.45 0.30 -1.72
N ILE A 50 -7.31 1.16 -0.70
CA ILE A 50 -6.03 1.79 -0.34
C ILE A 50 -5.31 0.88 0.67
N LYS A 51 -4.01 0.64 0.45
CA LYS A 51 -3.16 -0.16 1.34
C LYS A 51 -1.86 0.57 1.68
N GLY A 52 -0.95 -0.13 2.36
CA GLY A 52 0.39 0.38 2.64
C GLY A 52 0.41 1.52 3.65
N GLY A 53 1.53 2.25 3.74
CA GLY A 53 1.74 3.25 4.78
C GLY A 53 0.77 4.44 4.67
N ASN A 54 0.34 4.83 3.47
CA ASN A 54 -0.65 5.90 3.32
C ASN A 54 -2.05 5.48 3.78
N ALA A 55 -2.44 4.20 3.71
CA ALA A 55 -3.65 3.71 4.37
C ALA A 55 -3.55 3.81 5.90
N LEU A 56 -2.37 3.54 6.48
CA LEU A 56 -2.14 3.75 7.91
C LEU A 56 -2.22 5.24 8.28
N GLY A 57 -1.73 6.12 7.39
CA GLY A 57 -1.93 7.57 7.43
C GLY A 57 -3.38 8.01 7.58
N LEU A 58 -4.28 7.34 6.87
CA LEU A 58 -5.72 7.61 6.93
C LEU A 58 -6.42 6.91 8.10
N ARG A 59 -5.82 5.87 8.69
CA ARG A 59 -6.42 5.08 9.77
C ARG A 59 -6.08 5.62 11.15
N PHE A 60 -4.84 6.02 11.37
CA PHE A 60 -4.32 6.41 12.67
C PHE A 60 -4.20 7.93 12.82
N PRO A 61 -4.06 8.43 14.06
CA PRO A 61 -3.70 9.83 14.31
C PRO A 61 -2.47 10.28 13.52
N LEU A 62 -2.38 11.58 13.25
CA LEU A 62 -1.31 12.15 12.44
C LEU A 62 0.06 12.03 13.09
N GLU A 63 0.12 12.11 14.41
CA GLU A 63 1.35 11.93 15.19
C GLU A 63 1.88 10.49 15.08
N ASP A 64 0.98 9.52 15.13
CA ASP A 64 1.32 8.11 15.11
C ASP A 64 1.59 7.57 13.70
N SER A 65 1.01 8.16 12.65
CA SER A 65 0.98 7.52 11.33
C SER A 65 2.16 7.85 10.41
N ARG A 66 3.03 6.87 10.13
CA ARG A 66 4.09 7.02 9.14
C ARG A 66 3.50 7.13 7.72
N MET A 67 3.78 8.23 7.02
CA MET A 67 3.39 8.36 5.61
C MET A 67 4.42 7.69 4.68
N SER A 68 3.95 6.76 3.84
CA SER A 68 4.79 6.16 2.78
C SER A 68 5.03 7.14 1.64
N LYS A 69 6.14 7.02 0.91
CA LYS A 69 6.42 7.82 -0.29
C LYS A 69 5.36 7.63 -1.37
N ASP A 70 5.05 6.38 -1.69
CA ASP A 70 4.12 6.00 -2.75
C ASP A 70 2.74 5.68 -2.15
N LEU A 71 1.67 6.02 -2.89
CA LEU A 71 0.30 5.63 -2.57
C LEU A 71 0.02 4.26 -3.19
N ASP A 72 -0.32 3.28 -2.37
CA ASP A 72 -0.57 1.92 -2.82
C ASP A 72 -2.07 1.66 -3.00
N LEU A 73 -2.48 1.31 -4.22
CA LEU A 73 -3.88 1.01 -4.55
C LEU A 73 -4.05 -0.42 -5.08
N VAL A 74 -5.23 -0.96 -4.81
CA VAL A 74 -5.71 -2.21 -5.39
C VAL A 74 -6.97 -1.94 -6.19
N PHE A 75 -6.98 -2.37 -7.46
CA PHE A 75 -8.16 -2.29 -8.34
C PHE A 75 -8.82 -3.65 -8.52
N GLY A 76 -10.06 -3.63 -9.00
CA GLY A 76 -10.85 -4.82 -9.30
C GLY A 76 -10.49 -5.47 -10.63
N ASP A 77 -11.48 -5.64 -11.49
CA ASP A 77 -11.42 -6.61 -12.60
C ASP A 77 -10.73 -6.06 -13.86
N SER A 78 -10.95 -4.79 -14.21
CA SER A 78 -10.39 -4.18 -15.43
C SER A 78 -9.56 -2.93 -15.12
N TYR A 79 -8.27 -2.99 -15.42
CA TYR A 79 -7.37 -1.85 -15.27
C TYR A 79 -7.75 -0.67 -16.18
N LEU A 80 -8.14 -0.95 -17.44
CA LEU A 80 -8.45 0.08 -18.42
C LEU A 80 -9.70 0.88 -18.04
N GLU A 81 -10.74 0.18 -17.58
CA GLU A 81 -11.97 0.81 -17.09
C GLU A 81 -11.68 1.62 -15.83
N TRP A 82 -10.93 1.04 -14.89
CA TRP A 82 -10.49 1.71 -13.68
C TRP A 82 -9.68 2.99 -13.97
N GLU A 83 -8.71 2.93 -14.90
CA GLU A 83 -7.87 4.08 -15.25
C GLU A 83 -8.69 5.18 -15.93
N THR A 84 -9.62 4.80 -16.82
CA THR A 84 -10.49 5.75 -17.51
C THR A 84 -11.41 6.47 -16.53
N GLU A 85 -12.04 5.73 -15.62
CA GLU A 85 -12.87 6.33 -14.56
C GLU A 85 -12.03 7.22 -13.63
N PHE A 86 -10.85 6.76 -13.22
CA PHE A 86 -10.00 7.51 -12.31
C PHE A 86 -9.53 8.83 -12.93
N ARG A 87 -9.14 8.81 -14.21
CA ARG A 87 -8.79 10.03 -14.97
C ARG A 87 -9.98 11.00 -15.06
N ALA A 88 -11.19 10.50 -15.33
CA ALA A 88 -12.39 11.33 -15.38
C ALA A 88 -12.70 11.97 -14.01
N ARG A 89 -12.57 11.21 -12.92
CA ARG A 89 -12.76 11.71 -11.54
C ARG A 89 -11.70 12.74 -11.15
N LEU A 90 -10.43 12.50 -11.45
CA LEU A 90 -9.35 13.47 -11.23
C LEU A 90 -9.59 14.78 -12.00
N ALA A 91 -10.00 14.71 -13.26
CA ALA A 91 -10.30 15.88 -14.07
C ALA A 91 -11.52 16.67 -13.56
N LYS A 92 -12.57 15.95 -13.10
CA LYS A 92 -13.75 16.57 -12.48
C LYS A 92 -13.41 17.26 -11.16
N GLY A 93 -12.56 16.62 -10.36
CA GLY A 93 -12.09 17.17 -9.10
C GLY A 93 -13.12 17.17 -7.97
N THR A 94 -12.70 17.70 -6.81
CA THR A 94 -13.53 17.92 -5.61
C THR A 94 -12.93 19.04 -4.78
N ASN A 95 -13.75 19.84 -4.09
CA ASN A 95 -13.29 20.90 -3.18
C ASN A 95 -12.27 21.88 -3.81
N GLY A 96 -12.36 22.15 -5.11
CA GLY A 96 -11.40 23.00 -5.83
C GLY A 96 -10.06 22.33 -6.16
N PHE A 97 -9.89 21.05 -5.81
CA PHE A 97 -8.81 20.21 -6.29
C PHE A 97 -9.21 19.49 -7.57
N ASP A 98 -8.28 19.40 -8.50
CA ASP A 98 -8.38 18.60 -9.72
C ASP A 98 -7.01 17.97 -10.00
N GLY A 99 -6.92 17.09 -10.99
CA GLY A 99 -5.64 16.49 -11.32
C GLY A 99 -5.59 15.70 -12.61
N SER A 100 -4.43 15.09 -12.82
CA SER A 100 -4.15 14.18 -13.93
C SER A 100 -3.35 12.97 -13.45
N LEU A 101 -3.45 11.88 -14.21
CA LEU A 101 -2.65 10.69 -14.05
C LEU A 101 -1.58 10.64 -15.14
N GLU A 102 -0.32 10.46 -14.78
CA GLU A 102 0.83 10.47 -15.68
C GLU A 102 1.68 9.22 -15.51
N ASP A 103 2.38 8.79 -16.55
CA ASP A 103 3.32 7.67 -16.48
C ASP A 103 4.60 8.05 -15.74
N ARG A 104 5.19 7.09 -15.03
CA ARG A 104 6.48 7.27 -14.32
C ARG A 104 7.71 6.99 -15.22
N GLY A 105 7.52 6.87 -16.54
CA GLY A 105 8.61 6.86 -17.53
C GLY A 105 9.45 5.57 -17.65
N LYS A 106 9.07 4.45 -17.01
CA LYS A 106 9.78 3.17 -17.11
C LYS A 106 8.81 1.99 -17.28
N GLY A 107 8.14 1.90 -18.44
CA GLY A 107 7.12 0.88 -18.71
C GLY A 107 5.92 0.99 -17.78
N GLU A 108 4.70 0.90 -18.31
CA GLU A 108 3.50 1.06 -17.48
C GLU A 108 3.40 0.00 -16.40
N THR A 109 3.98 -1.19 -16.61
CA THR A 109 3.88 -2.35 -15.73
C THR A 109 5.27 -2.94 -15.51
N GLN A 110 5.68 -3.14 -14.25
CA GLN A 110 6.94 -3.79 -13.91
C GLN A 110 6.72 -5.05 -13.07
N LYS A 111 7.60 -6.04 -13.25
CA LYS A 111 7.65 -7.20 -12.38
C LYS A 111 7.91 -6.76 -10.95
N ASN A 112 7.24 -7.41 -10.00
CA ASN A 112 7.55 -7.23 -8.59
C ASN A 112 8.79 -8.07 -8.25
N GLU A 113 9.98 -7.55 -8.54
CA GLU A 113 11.25 -8.27 -8.34
C GLU A 113 11.52 -8.61 -6.87
N ARG A 114 11.00 -7.78 -5.94
CA ARG A 114 11.16 -7.97 -4.50
C ARG A 114 10.21 -9.01 -3.92
N ASP A 115 9.07 -9.22 -4.58
CA ASP A 115 8.06 -10.20 -4.18
C ASP A 115 7.54 -10.92 -5.44
N PRO A 116 8.27 -11.93 -5.95
CA PRO A 116 7.90 -12.65 -7.17
C PRO A 116 6.53 -13.37 -7.11
N GLY A 117 5.96 -13.49 -5.90
CA GLY A 117 4.61 -14.00 -5.63
C GLY A 117 3.51 -12.96 -5.80
N ARG A 118 3.85 -11.69 -6.08
CA ARG A 118 2.88 -10.59 -6.23
C ARG A 118 2.66 -10.16 -7.69
N PRO A 119 1.46 -9.61 -7.99
CA PRO A 119 1.17 -9.03 -9.30
C PRO A 119 2.19 -7.99 -9.69
N ASN A 120 2.35 -7.82 -11.00
CA ASN A 120 3.11 -6.70 -11.53
C ASN A 120 2.50 -5.39 -11.03
N VAL A 121 3.37 -4.41 -10.77
CA VAL A 121 2.98 -3.10 -10.28
C VAL A 121 2.90 -2.14 -11.45
N ILE A 122 1.81 -1.38 -11.51
CA ILE A 122 1.63 -0.29 -12.46
C ILE A 122 2.01 1.01 -11.76
N TYR A 123 3.02 1.70 -12.30
CA TYR A 123 3.57 2.92 -11.71
C TYR A 123 3.08 4.16 -12.43
N LYS A 124 2.37 5.01 -11.71
CA LYS A 124 1.89 6.31 -12.21
C LYS A 124 2.27 7.44 -11.24
N ASN A 125 2.03 8.67 -11.67
CA ASN A 125 2.06 9.85 -10.84
C ASN A 125 0.69 10.53 -10.90
N ILE A 126 0.15 10.90 -9.75
CA ILE A 126 -1.00 11.80 -9.67
C ILE A 126 -0.47 13.21 -9.54
N LYS A 127 -0.81 14.08 -10.49
CA LYS A 127 -0.56 15.52 -10.41
C LYS A 127 -1.82 16.19 -9.89
N LEU A 128 -1.79 16.67 -8.65
CA LEU A 128 -2.88 17.44 -8.07
C LEU A 128 -2.63 18.93 -8.22
N ARG A 129 -3.70 19.64 -8.57
CA ARG A 129 -3.80 21.09 -8.58
C ARG A 129 -4.88 21.53 -7.60
N TYR A 130 -4.76 22.77 -7.14
CA TYR A 130 -5.77 23.46 -6.34
C TYR A 130 -6.05 24.82 -6.96
N LEU A 131 -7.29 25.05 -7.39
CA LEU A 131 -7.72 26.26 -8.10
C LEU A 131 -6.77 26.61 -9.27
N GLY A 132 -6.45 25.59 -10.09
CA GLY A 132 -5.59 25.72 -11.27
C GLY A 132 -4.08 25.79 -10.99
N LYS A 133 -3.64 25.85 -9.72
CA LYS A 133 -2.21 25.90 -9.35
C LYS A 133 -1.71 24.54 -8.91
N SER A 134 -0.48 24.19 -9.25
CA SER A 134 0.17 22.95 -8.76
C SER A 134 0.10 22.88 -7.24
N PHE A 135 -0.36 21.73 -6.72
CA PHE A 135 -0.48 21.48 -5.28
C PHE A 135 0.45 20.37 -4.82
N SER A 136 0.40 19.19 -5.44
CA SER A 136 1.23 18.05 -5.02
C SER A 136 1.41 17.05 -6.17
N THR A 137 2.49 16.28 -6.13
CA THR A 137 2.65 15.07 -6.95
C THR A 137 2.70 13.87 -6.01
N LEU A 138 1.80 12.91 -6.20
CA LEU A 138 1.81 11.64 -5.49
C LEU A 138 2.27 10.52 -6.42
N PRO A 139 3.41 9.86 -6.14
CA PRO A 139 3.72 8.58 -6.76
C PRO A 139 2.64 7.56 -6.40
N LEU A 140 2.25 6.76 -7.38
CA LEU A 140 1.14 5.82 -7.27
C LEU A 140 1.58 4.43 -7.76
N ASP A 141 1.37 3.44 -6.89
CA ASP A 141 1.66 2.03 -7.13
C ASP A 141 0.32 1.28 -7.16
N ILE A 142 -0.03 0.72 -8.32
CA ILE A 142 -1.33 0.09 -8.55
C ILE A 142 -1.13 -1.40 -8.80
N THR A 143 -1.94 -2.24 -8.15
CA THR A 143 -1.93 -3.69 -8.32
C THR A 143 -3.35 -4.25 -8.46
N PRO A 144 -3.59 -5.32 -9.23
CA PRO A 144 -4.89 -5.99 -9.23
C PRO A 144 -5.15 -6.67 -7.88
N ALA A 145 -6.42 -6.76 -7.49
CA ALA A 145 -6.84 -7.54 -6.32
C ALA A 145 -6.51 -9.02 -6.49
N GLN A 146 -6.13 -9.67 -5.40
CA GLN A 146 -5.73 -11.07 -5.35
C GLN A 146 -6.73 -11.94 -4.60
N GLY A 147 -7.94 -11.43 -4.36
CA GLY A 147 -9.06 -12.18 -3.81
C GLY A 147 -9.69 -11.48 -2.62
N TYR A 148 -8.95 -11.35 -1.52
CA TYR A 148 -9.52 -10.89 -0.26
C TYR A 148 -9.48 -9.38 -0.08
N GLU A 149 -8.68 -8.61 -0.83
CA GLU A 149 -8.48 -7.19 -0.51
C GLU A 149 -9.78 -6.38 -0.55
N ARG A 150 -10.71 -6.73 -1.47
CA ARG A 150 -12.02 -6.09 -1.52
C ARG A 150 -12.93 -6.53 -0.38
N SER A 151 -12.93 -7.81 0.00
CA SER A 151 -13.78 -8.32 1.08
C SER A 151 -13.24 -8.01 2.48
N SER A 152 -11.94 -7.78 2.61
CA SER A 152 -11.22 -7.40 3.84
C SER A 152 -10.82 -5.93 3.77
N SER A 153 -11.82 -5.07 3.57
CA SER A 153 -11.63 -3.62 3.57
C SER A 153 -12.82 -2.91 4.17
N SER A 154 -12.57 -1.77 4.79
CA SER A 154 -13.57 -0.95 5.47
C SER A 154 -13.38 0.53 5.14
N TYR A 155 -14.50 1.27 5.10
CA TYR A 155 -14.45 2.73 4.96
C TYR A 155 -14.03 3.35 6.30
N ARG A 156 -12.91 4.07 6.28
CA ARG A 156 -12.27 4.68 7.45
C ARG A 156 -11.56 5.98 7.06
N ILE A 157 -11.51 6.91 8.00
CA ILE A 157 -10.68 8.10 7.97
C ILE A 157 -10.45 8.54 9.41
N SER A 158 -9.27 9.03 9.75
CA SER A 158 -8.94 9.44 11.12
C SER A 158 -9.60 10.77 11.46
N ASP A 159 -9.94 10.95 12.74
CA ASP A 159 -10.51 12.20 13.25
C ASP A 159 -9.57 13.39 12.99
N ASP A 160 -8.26 13.17 13.06
CA ASP A 160 -7.25 14.16 12.70
C ASP A 160 -7.31 14.58 11.23
N SER A 161 -7.54 13.63 10.32
CA SER A 161 -7.70 13.91 8.90
C SER A 161 -8.96 14.76 8.65
N VAL A 162 -10.06 14.42 9.33
CA VAL A 162 -11.31 15.20 9.31
C VAL A 162 -11.09 16.61 9.89
N ALA A 163 -10.43 16.71 11.04
CA ALA A 163 -10.13 17.96 11.73
C ALA A 163 -9.22 18.86 10.88
N LEU A 164 -8.22 18.29 10.20
CA LEU A 164 -7.34 19.01 9.29
C LEU A 164 -8.12 19.61 8.11
N MET A 165 -9.00 18.82 7.47
CA MET A 165 -9.83 19.32 6.36
C MET A 165 -10.76 20.45 6.81
N LYS A 166 -11.43 20.29 7.96
CA LYS A 166 -12.29 21.32 8.57
C LYS A 166 -11.51 22.59 8.90
N TYR A 167 -10.33 22.46 9.51
CA TYR A 167 -9.45 23.58 9.85
C TYR A 167 -9.04 24.40 8.61
N LEU A 168 -8.78 23.73 7.49
CA LEU A 168 -8.48 24.38 6.21
C LEU A 168 -9.69 25.09 5.60
N GLY A 169 -10.91 24.73 6.01
CA GLY A 169 -12.17 25.32 5.56
C GLY A 169 -12.92 24.46 4.55
N PHE A 170 -12.53 23.20 4.39
CA PHE A 170 -13.21 22.25 3.53
C PHE A 170 -14.36 21.55 4.26
N GLU A 171 -15.19 20.87 3.48
CA GLU A 171 -16.17 19.93 4.01
C GLU A 171 -15.48 18.71 4.61
N GLU A 172 -16.21 18.01 5.48
CA GLU A 172 -15.76 16.75 6.06
C GLU A 172 -15.59 15.70 4.94
N PRO A 173 -14.39 15.09 4.81
CA PRO A 173 -14.19 14.03 3.84
C PRO A 173 -14.99 12.78 4.23
N ALA A 174 -15.50 12.05 3.24
CA ALA A 174 -16.04 10.73 3.47
C ALA A 174 -14.91 9.75 3.83
N GLY A 175 -15.26 8.62 4.46
CA GLY A 175 -14.31 7.54 4.69
C GLY A 175 -13.68 7.06 3.39
N ALA A 176 -12.40 6.66 3.46
CA ALA A 176 -11.70 6.00 2.37
C ALA A 176 -11.79 4.48 2.55
N ARG A 177 -11.92 3.71 1.47
CA ARG A 177 -11.89 2.25 1.56
C ARG A 177 -10.46 1.76 1.79
N LEU A 178 -10.14 1.41 3.03
CA LEU A 178 -8.81 0.98 3.46
C LEU A 178 -8.79 -0.55 3.61
N LEU A 179 -7.66 -1.16 3.31
CA LEU A 179 -7.41 -2.56 3.67
C LEU A 179 -7.53 -2.72 5.19
N ASP A 180 -8.18 -3.79 5.63
CA ASP A 180 -8.36 -4.07 7.06
C ASP A 180 -7.04 -4.45 7.73
N VAL A 181 -7.01 -4.32 9.06
CA VAL A 181 -5.78 -4.48 9.86
C VAL A 181 -5.23 -5.90 9.73
N GLU A 182 -6.10 -6.90 9.78
CA GLU A 182 -5.77 -8.33 9.63
C GLU A 182 -5.10 -8.58 8.28
N ALA A 183 -5.74 -8.08 7.22
CA ALA A 183 -5.24 -8.18 5.86
C ALA A 183 -3.88 -7.46 5.72
N GLN A 184 -3.79 -6.21 6.16
CA GLN A 184 -2.56 -5.42 6.02
C GLN A 184 -1.40 -6.02 6.83
N LEU A 185 -1.67 -6.52 8.04
CA LEU A 185 -0.70 -7.20 8.88
C LEU A 185 -0.28 -8.54 8.28
N ALA A 186 -1.19 -9.30 7.68
CA ALA A 186 -0.86 -10.54 6.96
C ALA A 186 0.09 -10.27 5.79
N GLN A 187 -0.18 -9.23 4.99
CA GLN A 187 0.70 -8.83 3.87
C GLN A 187 2.11 -8.47 4.35
N LYS A 188 2.21 -7.73 5.46
CA LYS A 188 3.48 -7.28 6.04
C LYS A 188 4.27 -8.40 6.68
N THR A 189 3.57 -9.23 7.46
CA THR A 189 4.16 -10.42 8.07
C THR A 189 4.71 -11.32 6.97
N ALA A 190 3.92 -11.67 5.94
CA ALA A 190 4.41 -12.53 4.87
C ALA A 190 5.59 -11.90 4.08
N ALA A 191 5.55 -10.59 3.82
CA ALA A 191 6.65 -9.89 3.14
C ALA A 191 7.97 -9.93 3.92
N LEU A 192 7.91 -9.96 5.26
CA LEU A 192 9.08 -10.07 6.14
C LEU A 192 9.85 -11.39 5.93
N TYR A 193 9.16 -12.47 5.55
CA TYR A 193 9.75 -13.80 5.35
C TYR A 193 9.99 -14.16 3.89
N SER A 194 9.27 -13.55 2.94
CA SER A 194 9.45 -13.86 1.52
C SER A 194 10.45 -12.97 0.81
N SER A 195 10.70 -11.76 1.33
CA SER A 195 11.53 -10.79 0.63
C SER A 195 13.01 -11.08 0.82
N LYS A 196 13.78 -11.02 -0.27
CA LYS A 196 15.25 -11.04 -0.21
C LYS A 196 15.83 -9.82 0.51
N ASP A 197 15.05 -8.73 0.59
CA ASP A 197 15.42 -7.43 1.15
C ASP A 197 14.25 -6.92 2.01
N PRO A 198 14.02 -7.51 3.20
CA PRO A 198 12.92 -7.10 4.07
C PRO A 198 13.11 -5.66 4.53
N ARG A 199 11.99 -4.94 4.71
CA ARG A 199 12.04 -3.50 4.96
C ARG A 199 11.77 -3.19 6.42
N PRO A 200 12.54 -2.28 7.05
CA PRO A 200 12.27 -1.81 8.41
C PRO A 200 10.88 -1.17 8.53
N SER A 201 10.39 -0.56 7.44
CA SER A 201 9.05 0.03 7.40
C SER A 201 7.92 -1.00 7.54
N ASP A 202 8.13 -2.27 7.20
CA ASP A 202 7.15 -3.32 7.46
C ASP A 202 7.08 -3.63 8.96
N LEU A 203 8.21 -3.66 9.68
CA LEU A 203 8.25 -3.79 11.14
C LEU A 203 7.61 -2.59 11.85
N THR A 204 7.91 -1.37 11.41
CA THR A 204 7.33 -0.13 11.95
C THR A 204 5.81 -0.11 11.83
N ASP A 205 5.30 -0.62 10.71
CA ASP A 205 3.85 -0.73 10.52
C ASP A 205 3.28 -1.87 11.39
N MET A 206 4.00 -2.97 11.60
CA MET A 206 3.61 -4.06 12.50
C MET A 206 3.52 -3.63 13.97
N VAL A 207 4.41 -2.75 14.44
CA VAL A 207 4.34 -2.13 15.77
C VAL A 207 2.99 -1.45 16.01
N ARG A 208 2.38 -0.88 14.98
CA ARG A 208 1.08 -0.20 15.06
C ARG A 208 -0.09 -1.16 14.86
N LEU A 209 0.09 -2.19 14.04
CA LEU A 209 -0.99 -3.10 13.65
C LEU A 209 -1.23 -4.21 14.67
N PHE A 210 -0.20 -4.74 15.33
CA PHE A 210 -0.38 -5.77 16.35
C PHE A 210 -1.24 -5.32 17.54
N PRO A 211 -1.05 -4.13 18.14
CA PRO A 211 -1.92 -3.67 19.22
C PRO A 211 -3.39 -3.56 18.80
N VAL A 212 -3.66 -3.14 17.56
CA VAL A 212 -5.03 -3.10 17.04
C VAL A 212 -5.60 -4.50 16.85
N LEU A 213 -4.79 -5.44 16.34
CA LEU A 213 -5.20 -6.83 16.23
C LEU A 213 -5.55 -7.42 17.60
N ASP A 214 -4.72 -7.17 18.61
CA ASP A 214 -4.88 -7.75 19.94
C ASP A 214 -6.07 -7.11 20.72
N GLY A 215 -6.41 -5.86 20.42
CA GLY A 215 -7.53 -5.15 21.05
C GLY A 215 -8.89 -5.39 20.40
N GLU A 216 -9.00 -5.13 19.10
CA GLU A 216 -10.29 -5.10 18.38
C GLU A 216 -10.32 -5.98 17.12
N GLY A 217 -9.18 -6.54 16.73
CA GLY A 217 -9.05 -7.31 15.50
C GLY A 217 -9.43 -8.79 15.65
N ASN A 218 -9.46 -9.48 14.52
CA ASN A 218 -9.76 -10.90 14.42
C ASN A 218 -8.49 -11.70 14.16
N LEU A 219 -7.90 -12.25 15.23
CA LEU A 219 -6.68 -13.06 15.19
C LEU A 219 -6.81 -14.29 14.26
N GLU A 220 -7.98 -14.93 14.24
CA GLU A 220 -8.19 -16.12 13.40
C GLU A 220 -8.29 -15.75 11.92
N LEU A 221 -8.97 -14.64 11.59
CA LEU A 221 -8.99 -14.09 10.24
C LEU A 221 -7.57 -13.70 9.78
N TYR A 222 -6.81 -12.99 10.63
CA TYR A 222 -5.41 -12.67 10.35
C TYR A 222 -4.59 -13.92 10.02
N ARG A 223 -4.70 -15.00 10.82
CA ARG A 223 -3.98 -16.25 10.56
C ARG A 223 -4.39 -16.92 9.25
N SER A 224 -5.69 -16.93 8.93
CA SER A 224 -6.18 -17.48 7.65
C SER A 224 -5.70 -16.65 6.45
N LEU A 225 -5.66 -15.32 6.57
CA LEU A 225 -5.11 -14.43 5.55
C LEU A 225 -3.60 -14.57 5.44
N LEU A 226 -2.88 -14.72 6.55
CA LEU A 226 -1.44 -14.96 6.57
C LEU A 226 -1.10 -16.29 5.89
N ALA A 227 -1.85 -17.35 6.16
CA ALA A 227 -1.70 -18.64 5.48
C ALA A 227 -1.88 -18.51 3.95
N PHE A 228 -2.87 -17.72 3.51
CA PHE A 228 -3.03 -17.39 2.09
C PHE A 228 -1.85 -16.59 1.53
N GLU A 229 -1.38 -15.57 2.25
CA GLU A 229 -0.24 -14.75 1.85
C GLU A 229 1.07 -15.55 1.76
N MET A 230 1.24 -16.56 2.63
CA MET A 230 2.33 -17.53 2.60
C MET A 230 2.25 -18.43 1.37
N GLU A 231 1.06 -18.93 1.03
CA GLU A 231 0.84 -19.78 -0.14
C GLU A 231 1.20 -19.04 -1.44
N ILE A 232 0.68 -17.82 -1.64
CA ILE A 232 0.95 -17.04 -2.87
C ILE A 232 2.42 -16.59 -2.99
N ARG A 233 3.15 -16.54 -1.87
CA ARG A 233 4.59 -16.22 -1.82
C ARG A 233 5.50 -17.44 -1.79
N GLU A 234 4.93 -18.63 -1.76
CA GLU A 234 5.67 -19.89 -1.65
C GLU A 234 6.60 -19.91 -0.42
N ILE A 235 6.17 -19.33 0.72
CA ILE A 235 6.94 -19.32 1.97
C ILE A 235 6.99 -20.74 2.53
N LYS A 236 8.19 -21.26 2.74
CA LYS A 236 8.44 -22.64 3.18
C LYS A 236 9.31 -22.65 4.43
N GLN A 237 9.28 -23.77 5.15
CA GLN A 237 10.19 -23.98 6.28
C GLN A 237 11.65 -24.12 5.80
N PRO A 238 12.62 -23.73 6.64
CA PRO A 238 12.46 -23.04 7.92
C PRO A 238 11.96 -21.60 7.75
N TYR A 239 11.11 -21.12 8.69
CA TYR A 239 10.55 -19.77 8.63
C TYR A 239 11.54 -18.76 9.23
N ASP A 240 12.53 -18.39 8.42
CA ASP A 240 13.57 -17.45 8.83
C ASP A 240 13.38 -16.10 8.12
N ILE A 241 13.61 -15.01 8.86
CA ILE A 241 13.64 -13.66 8.29
C ILE A 241 14.99 -13.47 7.57
N PRO A 242 15.01 -13.26 6.23
CA PRO A 242 16.25 -13.05 5.51
C PRO A 242 16.99 -11.81 6.01
N ASN A 243 18.32 -11.89 6.16
CA ASN A 243 19.14 -10.75 6.59
C ASN A 243 18.68 -10.08 7.91
N LYS A 244 18.17 -10.85 8.89
CA LYS A 244 17.60 -10.34 10.16
C LYS A 244 18.51 -9.34 10.90
N SER A 245 19.82 -9.55 10.92
CA SER A 245 20.79 -8.63 11.54
C SER A 245 20.89 -7.29 10.83
N THR A 246 20.92 -7.30 9.48
CA THR A 246 20.87 -6.08 8.67
C THR A 246 19.54 -5.35 8.87
N LEU A 247 18.43 -6.08 8.91
CA LEU A 247 17.12 -5.52 9.16
C LEU A 247 17.03 -4.83 10.53
N GLN A 248 17.61 -5.45 11.57
CA GLN A 248 17.70 -4.86 12.91
C GLN A 248 18.46 -3.52 12.90
N GLN A 249 19.61 -3.48 12.22
CA GLN A 249 20.39 -2.25 12.07
C GLN A 249 19.59 -1.16 11.35
N LEU A 250 18.90 -1.50 10.27
CA LEU A 250 18.06 -0.55 9.52
C LEU A 250 16.88 -0.04 10.33
N PHE A 251 16.24 -0.91 11.12
CA PHE A 251 15.11 -0.55 11.98
C PHE A 251 15.52 0.47 13.04
N ARG A 252 16.67 0.27 13.69
CA ARG A 252 17.24 1.26 14.63
C ARG A 252 17.50 2.62 13.96
N ASN A 253 18.06 2.61 12.76
CA ASN A 253 18.52 3.82 12.09
C ASN A 253 17.41 4.67 11.45
N GLN A 254 16.35 4.05 10.92
CA GLN A 254 15.36 4.77 10.12
C GLN A 254 14.15 5.28 10.91
N GLU A 255 13.79 4.62 12.02
CA GLU A 255 12.47 4.84 12.63
C GLU A 255 12.54 5.03 14.15
N GLY A 256 13.75 5.21 14.70
CA GLY A 256 13.96 5.40 16.13
C GLY A 256 13.60 4.19 16.98
N GLY A 257 13.43 3.02 16.35
CA GLY A 257 13.11 1.78 17.03
C GLY A 257 14.29 1.27 17.86
N ASP A 258 13.98 0.60 18.96
CA ASP A 258 14.97 -0.03 19.83
C ASP A 258 15.03 -1.55 19.59
N ASP A 259 16.09 -2.19 20.14
CA ASP A 259 16.33 -3.62 19.97
C ASP A 259 15.29 -4.50 20.69
N GLU A 260 14.66 -4.00 21.76
CA GLU A 260 13.61 -4.70 22.49
C GLU A 260 12.33 -4.76 21.66
N THR A 261 11.90 -3.62 21.09
CA THR A 261 10.79 -3.53 20.14
C THR A 261 11.02 -4.42 18.92
N PHE A 262 12.23 -4.39 18.35
CA PHE A 262 12.58 -5.27 17.22
C PHE A 262 12.43 -6.75 17.59
N THR A 263 12.97 -7.15 18.74
CA THR A 263 12.93 -8.52 19.22
C THR A 263 11.48 -8.96 19.45
N HIS A 264 10.70 -8.17 20.19
CA HIS A 264 9.30 -8.44 20.47
C HIS A 264 8.46 -8.63 19.19
N ILE A 265 8.59 -7.71 18.22
CA ILE A 265 7.81 -7.77 16.99
C ILE A 265 8.21 -8.94 16.10
N THR A 266 9.51 -9.26 16.02
CA THR A 266 9.97 -10.39 15.22
C THR A 266 9.61 -11.72 15.85
N GLU A 267 9.73 -11.89 17.16
CA GLU A 267 9.26 -13.09 17.88
C GLU A 267 7.75 -13.27 17.74
N ARG A 268 6.98 -12.18 17.84
CA ARG A 268 5.53 -12.20 17.59
C ARG A 268 5.22 -12.67 16.17
N ALA A 269 5.93 -12.14 15.17
CA ALA A 269 5.78 -12.55 13.77
C ALA A 269 6.15 -14.02 13.55
N GLU A 270 7.22 -14.51 14.18
CA GLU A 270 7.71 -15.89 14.09
C GLU A 270 6.69 -16.87 14.69
N LYS A 271 6.08 -16.51 15.82
CA LYS A 271 4.96 -17.27 16.39
C LYS A 271 3.78 -17.33 15.42
N GLU A 272 3.37 -16.20 14.87
CA GLU A 272 2.16 -16.14 14.04
C GLU A 272 2.35 -16.80 12.66
N ILE A 273 3.55 -16.76 12.07
CA ILE A 273 3.82 -17.51 10.83
C ILE A 273 3.81 -19.03 11.07
N CYS A 274 4.30 -19.48 12.25
CA CYS A 274 4.19 -20.87 12.66
C CYS A 274 2.74 -21.30 12.86
N GLU A 275 1.92 -20.48 13.53
CA GLU A 275 0.50 -20.79 13.72
C GLU A 275 -0.28 -20.79 12.41
N ALA A 276 -0.04 -19.82 11.53
CA ALA A 276 -0.67 -19.75 10.21
C ALA A 276 -0.32 -20.96 9.33
N SER A 277 0.90 -21.49 9.42
CA SER A 277 1.32 -22.67 8.66
C SER A 277 0.48 -23.93 8.90
N ARG A 278 -0.19 -24.01 10.06
CA ARG A 278 -1.06 -25.14 10.45
C ARG A 278 -2.51 -24.93 10.06
N ARG A 279 -2.87 -23.78 9.47
CA ARG A 279 -4.24 -23.41 9.14
C ARG A 279 -4.57 -23.70 7.68
N THR A 280 -5.87 -23.84 7.43
CA THR A 280 -6.37 -23.81 6.05
C THR A 280 -6.28 -22.38 5.53
N PRO A 281 -5.61 -22.12 4.39
CA PRO A 281 -5.57 -20.80 3.78
C PRO A 281 -6.97 -20.27 3.50
N TRP A 282 -7.15 -18.95 3.62
CA TRP A 282 -8.36 -18.30 3.10
C TRP A 282 -8.54 -18.63 1.61
N LYS A 283 -9.78 -18.96 1.20
CA LYS A 283 -10.07 -19.33 -0.19
C LYS A 283 -10.97 -18.27 -0.84
N PRO A 284 -10.56 -17.69 -1.99
CA PRO A 284 -11.41 -16.77 -2.73
C PRO A 284 -12.64 -17.45 -3.31
N GLU A 285 -13.69 -16.67 -3.57
CA GLU A 285 -14.83 -17.13 -4.35
C GLU A 285 -14.40 -17.61 -5.75
N VAL A 286 -15.18 -18.50 -6.36
CA VAL A 286 -14.83 -19.21 -7.61
C VAL A 286 -14.48 -18.25 -8.77
N SER A 287 -15.12 -17.09 -8.83
CA SER A 287 -14.86 -16.02 -9.83
C SER A 287 -13.46 -15.43 -9.67
N GLN A 288 -13.07 -15.08 -8.44
CA GLN A 288 -11.75 -14.53 -8.10
C GLN A 288 -10.63 -15.58 -8.25
N LYS A 289 -10.93 -16.84 -7.91
CA LYS A 289 -10.00 -17.97 -8.05
C LYS A 289 -9.53 -18.16 -9.50
N LYS A 290 -10.40 -17.96 -10.50
CA LYS A 290 -10.03 -18.06 -11.92
C LYS A 290 -9.00 -16.99 -12.31
N THR A 291 -9.16 -15.75 -11.86
CA THR A 291 -8.25 -14.63 -12.14
C THR A 291 -6.89 -14.86 -11.49
N ILE A 292 -6.87 -15.26 -10.21
CA ILE A 292 -5.63 -15.54 -9.47
C ILE A 292 -4.88 -16.74 -10.08
N LEU A 293 -5.58 -17.83 -10.39
CA LEU A 293 -4.97 -19.01 -11.03
C LEU A 293 -4.47 -18.72 -12.44
N ALA A 294 -5.15 -17.87 -13.22
CA ALA A 294 -4.67 -17.45 -14.53
C ALA A 294 -3.37 -16.64 -14.42
N GLN A 295 -3.28 -15.76 -13.41
CA GLN A 295 -2.09 -14.96 -13.14
C GLN A 295 -0.93 -15.79 -12.56
N ILE A 296 -1.19 -16.80 -11.75
CA ILE A 296 -0.15 -17.73 -11.25
C ILE A 296 0.34 -18.62 -12.39
N LYS A 297 -0.55 -19.14 -13.24
CA LYS A 297 -0.18 -19.95 -14.40
C LYS A 297 0.66 -19.18 -15.42
N SER A 298 0.36 -17.90 -15.66
CA SER A 298 1.19 -17.06 -16.53
C SER A 298 2.60 -16.84 -15.98
N ARG A 299 2.77 -16.80 -14.65
CA ARG A 299 4.10 -16.75 -14.01
C ARG A 299 4.88 -18.04 -14.11
N ALA A 300 4.22 -19.20 -13.97
CA ALA A 300 4.86 -20.49 -14.14
C ALA A 300 5.38 -20.68 -15.57
N GLN A 301 4.60 -20.27 -16.57
CA GLN A 301 5.01 -20.32 -17.97
C GLN A 301 6.20 -19.39 -18.27
N ASN A 302 6.16 -18.14 -17.78
CA ASN A 302 7.26 -17.20 -17.97
C ASN A 302 8.58 -17.68 -17.32
N ARG A 303 8.52 -18.39 -16.19
CA ARG A 303 9.72 -19.01 -15.57
C ARG A 303 10.29 -20.15 -16.41
N ILE A 304 9.44 -20.96 -17.05
CA ILE A 304 9.86 -22.03 -17.95
C ILE A 304 10.52 -21.45 -19.21
N ASP A 305 9.94 -20.39 -19.77
CA ASP A 305 10.45 -19.76 -20.99
C ASP A 305 11.79 -19.04 -20.75
N GLU A 306 11.97 -18.41 -19.58
CA GLU A 306 13.25 -17.79 -19.16
C GLU A 306 14.35 -18.82 -18.90
N GLN A 307 14.02 -19.98 -18.30
CA GLN A 307 14.98 -21.08 -18.12
C GLN A 307 15.37 -21.74 -19.46
N SER A 308 14.43 -21.80 -20.40
CA SER A 308 14.67 -22.32 -21.76
C SER A 308 15.59 -21.39 -22.57
N HIS A 309 15.36 -20.07 -22.50
CA HIS A 309 16.21 -19.07 -23.17
C HIS A 309 17.63 -19.03 -22.60
N THR A 310 17.79 -19.17 -21.28
CA THR A 310 19.11 -19.20 -20.63
C THR A 310 19.88 -20.46 -21.02
N SER A 311 19.20 -21.61 -21.12
CA SER A 311 19.79 -22.88 -21.54
C SER A 311 20.25 -22.85 -23.01
N ASP A 312 19.47 -22.23 -23.90
CA ASP A 312 19.82 -22.09 -25.32
C ASP A 312 20.96 -21.09 -25.56
N GLN A 313 21.05 -20.01 -24.77
CA GLN A 313 22.19 -19.09 -24.85
C GLN A 313 23.50 -19.72 -24.35
N VAL A 314 23.45 -20.50 -23.27
CA VAL A 314 24.63 -21.24 -22.77
C VAL A 314 25.08 -22.31 -23.77
N ARG A 315 24.14 -22.97 -24.47
CA ARG A 315 24.44 -23.96 -25.51
C ARG A 315 25.04 -23.31 -26.77
N LYS A 316 24.54 -22.15 -27.19
CA LYS A 316 25.09 -21.38 -28.32
C LYS A 316 26.47 -20.79 -28.03
N ASN A 317 26.76 -20.40 -26.78
CA ASN A 317 28.07 -19.89 -26.39
C ASN A 317 29.12 -21.00 -26.23
N ARG A 318 28.74 -22.23 -25.86
CA ARG A 318 29.65 -23.39 -25.88
C ARG A 318 30.05 -23.83 -27.30
N ASN A 319 29.17 -23.69 -28.28
CA ASN A 319 29.45 -24.07 -29.67
C ASN A 319 30.21 -23.00 -30.49
N ARG A 320 30.49 -21.83 -29.91
CA ARG A 320 31.28 -20.75 -30.56
C ARG A 320 32.69 -20.60 -29.98
N GLY A 321 33.07 -21.48 -29.06
CA GLY A 321 34.39 -21.52 -28.41
C GLY A 321 35.21 -22.76 -28.76
N ILE A 322 35.13 -23.24 -30.00
CA ILE A 322 36.07 -24.17 -30.64
C ILE A 322 36.37 -23.60 -32.02
#